data_AF-A0A3M1JFV2-F1
#
_entry.id   AF-A0A3M1JFV2-F1
#
_cell.length_a   1.000
_cell.length_b   1.000
_cell.length_c   1.000
_cell.angle_alpha   90.00
_cell.angle_beta   90.00
_cell.angle_gamma   90.00
#
_symmetry.space_group_name_H-M   'P 1'
#
loop_
_entity.id
_entity.type
_entity.pdbx_description
1 polymer ?
#
loop_
_entity_poly.entity_id
_entity_poly.type
_entity_poly.pdbx_seq_one_letter_code
_entity_poly.pdbx_strand_id
1 'polypeptide(L)'
;MPAPLATWNKDLDRIEKSLSSAEARDEAYLELMSELVAIRKKAAEFTAKLQQDLAAAKSQLDKLGPAPKEGEPPESEAAARLRKELAGKVAELDGMIKAGEVLVTRAAQISSAIQDARRRLFSRQLFKKVQSPLTPALWRDVLAYTVSSWSDVASLFSEWWKGFVDPQKFALIAVAALLLWAILFSLARRLLLRVRTYEGPMPAPFLRRAASAGGATLT
;
A
#
# COMPACT_ATOMS: atom_id res chain seq x y z
N MET A 1 6.89 -42.98 -12.83
CA MET A 1 6.80 -41.91 -11.82
C MET A 1 6.22 -42.52 -10.55
N PRO A 2 6.85 -42.33 -9.37
CA PRO A 2 6.37 -42.91 -8.12
C PRO A 2 4.98 -42.38 -7.76
N ALA A 3 4.17 -43.23 -7.10
CA ALA A 3 2.75 -42.96 -6.80
C ALA A 3 2.51 -41.59 -6.10
N PRO A 4 3.32 -41.16 -5.11
CA PRO A 4 3.12 -39.87 -4.46
C PRO A 4 3.24 -38.67 -5.40
N LEU A 5 4.24 -38.68 -6.30
CA LEU A 5 4.45 -37.58 -7.25
C LEU A 5 3.30 -37.47 -8.27
N ALA A 6 2.76 -38.61 -8.72
CA ALA A 6 1.62 -38.63 -9.63
C ALA A 6 0.35 -38.08 -8.97
N THR A 7 0.11 -38.40 -7.70
CA THR A 7 -1.01 -37.85 -6.93
C THR A 7 -0.88 -36.34 -6.77
N TRP A 8 0.28 -35.85 -6.33
CA TRP A 8 0.50 -34.40 -6.18
C TRP A 8 0.36 -33.64 -7.50
N ASN A 9 0.78 -34.22 -8.63
CA ASN A 9 0.57 -33.59 -9.92
C ASN A 9 -0.93 -33.42 -10.24
N LYS A 10 -1.75 -34.46 -9.97
CA LYS A 10 -3.20 -34.38 -10.13
C LYS A 10 -3.84 -33.37 -9.19
N ASP A 11 -3.35 -33.26 -7.96
CA ASP A 11 -3.84 -32.27 -7.00
C ASP A 11 -3.51 -30.85 -7.47
N LEU A 12 -2.31 -30.62 -7.99
CA LEU A 12 -1.94 -29.34 -8.61
C LEU A 12 -2.81 -29.02 -9.84
N ASP A 13 -3.10 -30.01 -10.70
CA ASP A 13 -4.03 -29.85 -11.83
C ASP A 13 -5.42 -29.42 -11.36
N ARG A 14 -5.90 -30.01 -10.26
CA ARG A 14 -7.19 -29.69 -9.67
C ARG A 14 -7.21 -28.28 -9.10
N ILE A 15 -6.17 -27.88 -8.37
CA ILE A 15 -6.04 -26.53 -7.81
C ILE A 15 -6.02 -25.50 -8.95
N GLU A 16 -5.23 -25.73 -10.00
CA GLU A 16 -5.16 -24.85 -11.15
C GLU A 16 -6.50 -24.70 -11.87
N LYS A 17 -7.24 -25.80 -12.08
CA LYS A 17 -8.59 -25.74 -12.64
C LYS A 17 -9.55 -24.97 -11.74
N SER A 18 -9.49 -25.19 -10.43
CA SER A 18 -10.35 -24.49 -9.47
C SER A 18 -10.04 -23.00 -9.36
N LEU A 19 -8.80 -22.57 -9.62
CA LEU A 19 -8.42 -21.16 -9.65
C LEU A 19 -9.23 -20.39 -10.69
N SER A 20 -9.50 -21.00 -11.86
CA SER A 20 -10.29 -20.38 -12.92
C SER A 20 -11.78 -20.22 -12.56
N SER A 21 -12.33 -21.08 -11.70
CA SER A 21 -13.73 -21.02 -11.26
C SER A 21 -13.91 -20.27 -9.93
N ALA A 22 -12.85 -20.11 -9.14
CA ALA A 22 -12.86 -19.47 -7.83
C ALA A 22 -12.91 -17.93 -7.87
N GLU A 23 -12.95 -17.31 -9.07
CA GLU A 23 -12.95 -15.84 -9.27
C GLU A 23 -14.08 -15.07 -8.54
N ALA A 24 -14.97 -15.75 -7.83
CA ALA A 24 -16.10 -15.15 -7.13
C ALA A 24 -16.06 -15.19 -5.58
N ARG A 25 -15.16 -15.94 -4.93
CA ARG A 25 -15.20 -16.14 -3.44
C ARG A 25 -13.81 -16.09 -2.80
N ASP A 26 -13.60 -15.16 -1.86
CA ASP A 26 -12.29 -14.94 -1.22
C ASP A 26 -11.88 -16.11 -0.30
N GLU A 27 -12.85 -16.79 0.31
CA GLU A 27 -12.64 -17.94 1.20
C GLU A 27 -12.06 -19.15 0.44
N ALA A 28 -12.49 -19.36 -0.81
CA ALA A 28 -12.01 -20.45 -1.65
C ALA A 28 -10.51 -20.32 -1.95
N TYR A 29 -9.98 -19.11 -2.07
CA TYR A 29 -8.55 -18.88 -2.30
C TYR A 29 -7.67 -19.28 -1.11
N LEU A 30 -8.15 -19.11 0.13
CA LEU A 30 -7.39 -19.48 1.32
C LEU A 30 -7.24 -21.00 1.43
N GLU A 31 -8.33 -21.72 1.14
CA GLU A 31 -8.33 -23.18 1.15
C GLU A 31 -7.38 -23.75 0.08
N LEU A 32 -7.46 -23.24 -1.16
CA LEU A 32 -6.54 -23.61 -2.25
C LEU A 32 -5.08 -23.31 -1.93
N MET A 33 -4.81 -22.16 -1.31
CA MET A 33 -3.46 -21.79 -0.89
C MET A 33 -2.94 -22.72 0.22
N SER A 34 -3.79 -23.09 1.18
CA SER A 34 -3.40 -24.02 2.25
C SER A 34 -3.02 -25.40 1.70
N GLU A 35 -3.80 -25.91 0.74
CA GLU A 35 -3.55 -27.21 0.12
C GLU A 35 -2.28 -27.18 -0.73
N LEU A 36 -2.08 -26.12 -1.51
CA LEU A 36 -0.90 -25.91 -2.32
C LEU A 36 0.38 -25.88 -1.48
N VAL A 37 0.36 -25.19 -0.34
CA VAL A 37 1.49 -25.14 0.60
C VAL A 37 1.78 -26.53 1.17
N ALA A 38 0.76 -27.31 1.51
CA ALA A 38 0.92 -28.67 2.00
C ALA A 38 1.54 -29.59 0.93
N ILE A 39 1.10 -29.51 -0.33
CA ILE A 39 1.66 -30.28 -1.45
C ILE A 39 3.13 -29.90 -1.66
N ARG A 40 3.44 -28.59 -1.72
CA ARG A 40 4.81 -28.10 -1.89
C ARG A 40 5.74 -28.61 -0.79
N LYS A 41 5.30 -28.58 0.46
CA LYS A 41 6.07 -29.09 1.61
C LYS A 41 6.35 -30.59 1.47
N LYS A 42 5.31 -31.40 1.19
CA LYS A 42 5.45 -32.85 1.00
C LYS A 42 6.40 -33.19 -0.16
N ALA A 43 6.30 -32.46 -1.28
CA ALA A 43 7.18 -32.63 -2.43
C ALA A 43 8.63 -32.30 -2.11
N ALA A 44 8.89 -31.20 -1.38
CA ALA A 44 10.23 -30.81 -0.96
C ALA A 44 10.85 -31.83 0.01
N GLU A 45 10.10 -32.28 1.01
CA GLU A 45 10.56 -33.31 1.97
C GLU A 45 10.86 -34.64 1.28
N PHE A 46 10.02 -35.07 0.33
CA PHE A 46 10.26 -36.28 -0.44
C PHE A 46 11.51 -36.15 -1.32
N THR A 47 11.69 -35.02 -2.00
CA THR A 47 12.88 -34.74 -2.82
C THR A 47 14.16 -34.76 -1.96
N ALA A 48 14.12 -34.16 -0.76
CA ALA A 48 15.26 -34.17 0.16
C ALA A 48 15.64 -35.59 0.61
N LYS A 49 14.66 -36.47 0.86
CA LYS A 49 14.91 -37.89 1.17
C LYS A 49 15.58 -38.61 -0.02
N LEU A 50 15.05 -38.40 -1.23
CA LEU A 50 15.64 -38.99 -2.44
C LEU A 50 17.07 -38.51 -2.69
N GLN A 51 17.40 -37.25 -2.37
CA GLN A 51 18.77 -36.74 -2.48
C GLN A 51 19.73 -37.46 -1.53
N GLN A 52 19.29 -37.82 -0.31
CA GLN A 52 20.08 -38.64 0.60
C GLN A 52 20.29 -40.06 0.05
N ASP A 53 19.24 -40.67 -0.49
CA ASP A 53 19.32 -42.00 -1.11
C ASP A 53 20.23 -42.01 -2.34
N LEU A 54 20.17 -40.95 -3.15
CA LEU A 54 21.02 -40.75 -4.32
C LEU A 54 22.49 -40.65 -3.91
N ALA A 55 22.79 -39.88 -2.86
CA ALA A 55 24.15 -39.75 -2.34
C ALA A 55 24.70 -41.11 -1.85
N ALA A 56 23.87 -41.88 -1.15
CA ALA A 56 24.25 -43.23 -0.71
C ALA A 56 24.49 -44.18 -1.90
N ALA A 57 23.63 -44.16 -2.92
CA ALA A 57 23.79 -44.99 -4.12
C ALA A 57 25.03 -44.61 -4.93
N LYS A 58 25.30 -43.31 -5.10
CA LYS A 58 26.54 -42.81 -5.73
C LYS A 58 27.77 -43.26 -4.96
N SER A 59 27.77 -43.15 -3.63
CA SER A 59 28.89 -43.62 -2.82
C SER A 59 29.17 -45.12 -2.99
N GLN A 60 28.12 -45.95 -3.12
CA GLN A 60 28.28 -47.39 -3.40
C GLN A 60 28.84 -47.64 -4.79
N LEU A 61 28.40 -46.86 -5.79
CA LEU A 61 28.93 -46.92 -7.16
C LEU A 61 30.41 -46.50 -7.20
N ASP A 62 30.78 -45.45 -6.47
CA ASP A 62 32.16 -44.96 -6.40
C ASP A 62 33.10 -45.97 -5.75
N LYS A 63 32.63 -46.77 -4.79
CA LYS A 63 33.40 -47.87 -4.18
C LYS A 63 33.76 -48.99 -5.16
N LEU A 64 33.00 -49.16 -6.25
CA LEU A 64 33.33 -50.11 -7.33
C LEU A 64 34.44 -49.57 -8.24
N GLY A 65 34.75 -48.28 -8.15
CA GLY A 65 35.71 -47.62 -9.02
C GLY A 65 35.20 -47.46 -10.46
N PRO A 66 35.98 -46.78 -11.32
CA PRO A 66 35.64 -46.60 -12.72
C PRO A 66 35.57 -47.93 -13.46
N ALA A 67 34.80 -47.97 -14.54
CA ALA A 67 34.79 -49.13 -15.43
C ALA A 67 36.18 -49.34 -16.06
N PRO A 68 36.59 -50.60 -16.32
CA PRO A 68 37.84 -50.88 -17.01
C PRO A 68 37.90 -50.15 -18.35
N LYS A 69 39.05 -49.56 -18.66
CA LYS A 69 39.28 -48.93 -19.98
C LYS A 69 39.52 -50.00 -21.04
N GLU A 70 39.36 -49.61 -22.30
CA GLU A 70 39.68 -50.46 -23.45
C GLU A 70 41.15 -50.92 -23.35
N GLY A 71 41.37 -52.24 -23.19
CA GLY A 71 42.70 -52.83 -22.99
C GLY A 71 43.08 -53.17 -21.55
N GLU A 72 42.29 -52.78 -20.54
CA GLU A 72 42.46 -53.27 -19.16
C GLU A 72 41.83 -54.66 -18.97
N PRO A 73 42.28 -55.45 -17.97
CA PRO A 73 41.67 -56.73 -17.65
C PRO A 73 40.16 -56.57 -17.42
N PRO A 74 39.32 -57.44 -18.01
CA PRO A 74 37.88 -57.36 -17.82
C PRO A 74 37.55 -57.48 -16.33
N GLU A 75 36.61 -56.64 -15.87
CA GLU A 75 36.10 -56.75 -14.52
C GLU A 75 35.37 -58.09 -14.31
N SER A 76 35.20 -58.50 -13.05
CA SER A 76 34.40 -59.68 -12.75
C SER A 76 32.95 -59.47 -13.19
N GLU A 77 32.28 -60.52 -13.69
CA GLU A 77 30.87 -60.43 -14.08
C GLU A 77 29.97 -59.93 -12.93
N ALA A 78 30.31 -60.28 -11.69
CA ALA A 78 29.62 -59.81 -10.50
C ALA A 78 29.76 -58.29 -10.32
N ALA A 79 30.96 -57.74 -10.52
CA ALA A 79 31.21 -56.29 -10.44
C ALA A 79 30.48 -55.53 -11.56
N ALA A 80 30.50 -56.06 -12.79
CA ALA A 80 29.80 -55.47 -13.94
C ALA A 80 28.28 -55.41 -13.71
N ARG A 81 27.69 -56.51 -13.23
CA ARG A 81 26.25 -56.58 -12.89
C ARG A 81 25.89 -55.57 -11.80
N LEU A 82 26.66 -55.53 -10.72
CA LEU A 82 26.42 -54.63 -9.60
C LEU A 82 26.58 -53.15 -10.01
N ARG A 83 27.59 -52.83 -10.84
CA ARG A 83 27.74 -51.48 -11.41
C ARG A 83 26.52 -51.07 -12.23
N LYS A 84 26.03 -51.95 -13.10
CA LYS A 84 24.83 -51.68 -13.92
C LYS A 84 23.59 -51.45 -13.07
N GLU A 85 23.39 -52.26 -12.02
CA GLU A 85 22.28 -52.13 -11.09
C GLU A 85 22.32 -50.79 -10.34
N LEU A 86 23.47 -50.44 -9.76
CA LEU A 86 23.66 -49.19 -9.04
C LEU A 86 23.52 -47.97 -9.95
N ALA A 87 24.06 -48.02 -11.16
CA ALA A 87 23.89 -46.96 -12.15
C ALA A 87 22.41 -46.76 -12.54
N GLY A 88 21.66 -47.85 -12.71
CA GLY A 88 20.22 -47.80 -12.95
C GLY A 88 19.46 -47.14 -11.80
N LYS A 89 19.78 -47.52 -10.56
CA LYS A 89 19.19 -46.93 -9.35
C LYS A 89 19.51 -45.44 -9.21
N VAL A 90 20.73 -45.03 -9.51
CA VAL A 90 21.15 -43.61 -9.53
C VAL A 90 20.33 -42.83 -10.55
N ALA A 91 20.18 -43.36 -11.78
CA ALA A 91 19.40 -42.70 -12.83
C ALA A 91 17.91 -42.59 -12.46
N GLU A 92 17.35 -43.62 -11.84
CA GLU A 92 15.95 -43.62 -11.37
C GLU A 92 15.74 -42.54 -10.29
N LEU A 93 16.59 -42.53 -9.25
CA LEU A 93 16.51 -41.55 -8.17
C LEU A 93 16.68 -40.11 -8.68
N ASP A 94 17.62 -39.87 -9.58
CA ASP A 94 17.83 -38.56 -10.21
C ASP A 94 16.59 -38.11 -11.01
N GLY A 95 15.97 -39.03 -11.76
CA GLY A 95 14.71 -38.76 -12.44
C GLY A 95 13.56 -38.41 -11.49
N MET A 96 13.47 -39.11 -10.35
CA MET A 96 12.45 -38.81 -9.34
C MET A 96 12.69 -37.45 -8.66
N ILE A 97 13.94 -37.10 -8.37
CA ILE A 97 14.31 -35.79 -7.80
C ILE A 97 13.90 -34.67 -8.75
N LYS A 98 14.27 -34.76 -10.03
CA LYS A 98 13.90 -33.78 -11.04
C LYS A 98 12.39 -33.62 -11.17
N ALA A 99 11.65 -34.73 -11.17
CA ALA A 99 10.19 -34.69 -11.18
C ALA A 99 9.62 -33.99 -9.93
N GLY A 100 10.20 -34.22 -8.75
CA GLY A 100 9.84 -33.53 -7.51
C GLY A 100 10.12 -32.01 -7.56
N GLU A 101 11.28 -31.61 -8.06
CA GLU A 101 11.66 -30.20 -8.24
C GLU A 101 10.73 -29.45 -9.21
N VAL A 102 10.31 -30.12 -10.28
CA VAL A 102 9.29 -29.59 -11.21
C VAL A 102 7.98 -29.34 -10.48
N LEU A 103 7.51 -30.26 -9.62
CA LEU A 103 6.28 -30.07 -8.85
C LEU A 103 6.39 -28.94 -7.84
N VAL A 104 7.54 -28.79 -7.16
CA VAL A 104 7.79 -27.66 -6.24
C VAL A 104 7.73 -26.34 -6.99
N THR A 105 8.37 -26.28 -8.16
CA THR A 105 8.38 -25.09 -9.03
C THR A 105 6.97 -24.75 -9.52
N ARG A 106 6.23 -25.77 -9.99
CA ARG A 106 4.83 -25.62 -10.42
C ARG A 106 3.94 -25.11 -9.29
N ALA A 107 4.10 -25.64 -8.07
CA ALA A 107 3.35 -25.17 -6.92
C ALA A 107 3.65 -23.69 -6.60
N ALA A 108 4.90 -23.24 -6.77
CA ALA A 108 5.26 -21.83 -6.61
C ALA A 108 4.61 -20.94 -7.68
N GLN A 109 4.54 -21.40 -8.93
CA GLN A 109 3.87 -20.68 -10.02
C GLN A 109 2.37 -20.52 -9.76
N ILE A 110 1.69 -21.60 -9.36
CA ILE A 110 0.26 -21.57 -9.00
C ILE A 110 0.03 -20.62 -7.82
N SER A 111 0.95 -20.60 -6.85
CA SER A 111 0.88 -19.69 -5.70
C SER A 111 0.92 -18.22 -6.15
N SER A 112 1.83 -17.88 -7.06
CA SER A 112 1.87 -16.54 -7.65
C SER A 112 0.57 -16.19 -8.37
N ALA A 113 0.05 -17.12 -9.17
CA ALA A 113 -1.20 -16.92 -9.91
C ALA A 113 -2.40 -16.67 -8.97
N ILE A 114 -2.49 -17.40 -7.86
CA ILE A 114 -3.48 -17.17 -6.80
C ILE A 114 -3.35 -15.75 -6.23
N GLN A 115 -2.13 -15.31 -5.90
CA GLN A 115 -1.90 -13.96 -5.36
C GLN A 115 -2.28 -12.87 -6.37
N ASP A 116 -1.95 -13.06 -7.65
CA ASP A 116 -2.35 -12.16 -8.73
C ASP A 116 -3.86 -12.07 -8.90
N ALA A 117 -4.55 -13.22 -8.89
CA ALA A 117 -6.01 -13.27 -8.96
C ALA A 117 -6.65 -12.51 -7.79
N ARG A 118 -6.15 -12.70 -6.57
CA ARG A 118 -6.63 -11.99 -5.37
C ARG A 118 -6.38 -10.49 -5.45
N ARG A 119 -5.20 -10.04 -5.92
CA ARG A 119 -4.91 -8.62 -6.15
C ARG A 119 -5.88 -8.00 -7.15
N ARG A 120 -6.22 -8.71 -8.22
CA ARG A 120 -7.21 -8.27 -9.23
C ARG A 120 -8.62 -8.18 -8.64
N LEU A 121 -9.02 -9.13 -7.81
CA LEU A 121 -10.31 -9.10 -7.12
C LEU A 121 -10.41 -7.93 -6.15
N PHE A 122 -9.37 -7.73 -5.33
CA PHE A 122 -9.29 -6.59 -4.42
C PHE A 122 -9.38 -5.26 -5.17
N SER A 123 -8.63 -5.11 -6.27
CA SER A 123 -8.69 -3.91 -7.13
C SER A 123 -10.10 -3.71 -7.67
N ARG A 124 -10.74 -4.75 -8.24
CA ARG A 124 -12.13 -4.69 -8.72
C ARG A 124 -13.09 -4.27 -7.61
N GLN A 125 -12.97 -4.81 -6.40
CA GLN A 125 -13.85 -4.48 -5.28
C GLN A 125 -13.66 -3.03 -4.78
N LEU A 126 -12.42 -2.54 -4.72
CA LEU A 126 -12.12 -1.14 -4.38
C LEU A 126 -12.77 -0.17 -5.38
N PHE A 127 -12.68 -0.44 -6.69
CA PHE A 127 -13.24 0.44 -7.72
C PHE A 127 -14.76 0.28 -7.93
N LYS A 128 -15.37 -0.85 -7.53
CA LYS A 128 -16.81 -1.09 -7.67
C LYS A 128 -17.64 -0.46 -6.54
N LYS A 129 -17.03 -0.11 -5.40
CA LYS A 129 -17.73 0.37 -4.19
C LYS A 129 -17.49 1.85 -3.85
N VAL A 130 -16.69 2.56 -4.63
CA VAL A 130 -16.72 4.03 -4.60
C VAL A 130 -17.75 4.44 -5.65
N GLN A 131 -19.01 4.58 -5.23
CA GLN A 131 -19.88 5.51 -5.94
C GLN A 131 -19.07 6.80 -6.06
N SER A 132 -18.86 7.25 -7.30
CA SER A 132 -18.09 8.46 -7.58
C SER A 132 -18.46 9.55 -6.57
N PRO A 133 -17.50 10.23 -5.93
CA PRO A 133 -17.81 11.37 -5.05
C PRO A 133 -18.59 12.50 -5.77
N LEU A 134 -18.79 12.37 -7.08
CA LEU A 134 -19.55 13.25 -7.96
C LEU A 134 -20.97 12.75 -8.30
N THR A 135 -21.48 11.64 -7.74
CA THR A 135 -22.88 11.23 -8.01
C THR A 135 -23.89 12.06 -7.21
N PRO A 136 -24.91 12.66 -7.86
CA PRO A 136 -25.96 13.43 -7.18
C PRO A 136 -26.80 12.64 -6.16
N ALA A 137 -26.73 11.30 -6.17
CA ALA A 137 -27.39 10.45 -5.19
C ALA A 137 -26.68 10.49 -3.82
N LEU A 138 -25.35 10.48 -3.79
CA LEU A 138 -24.54 10.58 -2.58
C LEU A 138 -24.78 11.89 -1.83
N TRP A 139 -24.85 13.00 -2.58
CA TRP A 139 -25.15 14.31 -2.02
C TRP A 139 -26.59 14.41 -1.48
N ARG A 140 -27.57 13.71 -2.07
CA ARG A 140 -28.95 13.69 -1.57
C ARG A 140 -29.08 12.99 -0.21
N ASP A 141 -28.39 11.89 -0.01
CA ASP A 141 -28.42 11.16 1.27
C ASP A 141 -27.67 11.93 2.38
N VAL A 142 -26.56 12.58 2.02
CA VAL A 142 -25.84 13.49 2.95
C VAL A 142 -26.72 14.68 3.32
N LEU A 143 -27.40 15.30 2.35
CA LEU A 143 -28.34 16.40 2.58
C LEU A 143 -29.52 15.99 3.47
N ALA A 144 -30.08 14.78 3.28
CA ALA A 144 -31.17 14.26 4.10
C ALA A 144 -30.75 14.01 5.56
N TYR A 145 -29.53 13.51 5.80
CA TYR A 145 -28.99 13.32 7.16
C TYR A 145 -28.57 14.62 7.85
N THR A 146 -28.17 15.64 7.09
CA THR A 146 -27.83 16.96 7.68
C THR A 146 -29.02 17.73 8.24
N VAL A 147 -30.25 17.50 7.73
CA VAL A 147 -31.43 18.24 8.20
C VAL A 147 -31.91 17.77 9.58
N SER A 148 -31.75 16.48 9.93
CA SER A 148 -32.22 15.96 11.22
C SER A 148 -31.27 16.19 12.39
N SER A 149 -30.00 16.54 12.14
CA SER A 149 -29.00 16.81 13.19
C SER A 149 -28.57 18.28 13.27
N TRP A 150 -29.17 19.17 12.48
CA TRP A 150 -28.88 20.59 12.52
C TRP A 150 -29.32 21.25 13.84
N SER A 151 -30.35 20.72 14.52
CA SER A 151 -30.81 21.23 15.82
C SER A 151 -29.77 21.02 16.92
N ASP A 152 -29.03 19.92 16.88
CA ASP A 152 -28.04 19.56 17.91
C ASP A 152 -26.72 20.31 17.70
N VAL A 153 -26.37 20.61 16.45
CA VAL A 153 -25.22 21.47 16.13
C VAL A 153 -25.54 22.94 16.41
N ALA A 154 -26.77 23.38 16.11
CA ALA A 154 -27.22 24.74 16.40
C ALA A 154 -27.32 25.02 17.90
N SER A 155 -27.71 24.04 18.72
CA SER A 155 -27.75 24.21 20.18
C SER A 155 -26.35 24.39 20.75
N LEU A 156 -25.38 23.55 20.35
CA LEU A 156 -23.97 23.67 20.72
C LEU A 156 -23.34 24.98 20.25
N PHE A 157 -23.67 25.43 19.04
CA PHE A 157 -23.21 26.74 18.53
C PHE A 157 -23.85 27.92 19.29
N SER A 158 -25.13 27.80 19.66
CA SER A 158 -25.81 28.82 20.46
C SER A 158 -25.27 28.90 21.89
N GLU A 159 -24.90 27.77 22.49
CA GLU A 159 -24.27 27.71 23.82
C GLU A 159 -22.87 28.32 23.79
N TRP A 160 -22.09 28.01 22.75
CA TRP A 160 -20.80 28.64 22.51
C TRP A 160 -20.92 30.16 22.31
N TRP A 161 -21.91 30.61 21.54
CA TRP A 161 -22.16 32.03 21.29
C TRP A 161 -22.68 32.78 22.54
N LYS A 162 -23.57 32.16 23.34
CA LYS A 162 -24.05 32.74 24.61
C LYS A 162 -22.93 32.89 25.65
N GLY A 163 -21.91 32.03 25.61
CA GLY A 163 -20.70 32.18 26.42
C GLY A 163 -19.88 33.45 26.10
N PHE A 164 -19.99 33.96 24.87
CA PHE A 164 -19.42 35.24 24.48
C PHE A 164 -20.28 36.44 24.93
N VAL A 165 -21.60 36.30 25.10
CA VAL A 165 -22.50 37.41 25.49
C VAL A 165 -22.77 37.41 27.00
N ASP A 166 -21.75 37.15 27.81
CA ASP A 166 -21.81 37.40 29.25
C ASP A 166 -21.40 38.86 29.52
N PRO A 167 -22.35 39.77 29.85
CA PRO A 167 -22.10 41.20 29.94
C PRO A 167 -21.01 41.55 30.97
N GLN A 168 -20.77 40.70 31.96
CA GLN A 168 -19.71 40.90 32.96
C GLN A 168 -18.31 40.64 32.38
N LYS A 169 -18.15 39.64 31.50
CA LYS A 169 -16.87 39.31 30.86
C LYS A 169 -16.53 40.30 29.73
N PHE A 170 -17.53 40.75 28.99
CA PHE A 170 -17.37 41.81 27.98
C PHE A 170 -16.96 43.14 28.61
N ALA A 171 -17.54 43.51 29.76
CA ALA A 171 -17.17 44.73 30.47
C ALA A 171 -15.70 44.73 30.89
N LEU A 172 -15.20 43.61 31.42
CA LEU A 172 -13.79 43.49 31.82
C LEU A 172 -12.83 43.62 30.63
N ILE A 173 -13.14 42.98 29.49
CA ILE A 173 -12.31 43.06 28.28
C ILE A 173 -12.36 44.48 27.69
N ALA A 174 -13.52 45.13 27.67
CA ALA A 174 -13.67 46.50 27.18
C ALA A 174 -12.89 47.51 28.03
N VAL A 175 -12.92 47.36 29.36
CA VAL A 175 -12.13 48.19 30.29
C VAL A 175 -10.63 47.97 30.06
N ALA A 176 -10.18 46.71 29.94
CA ALA A 176 -8.79 46.41 29.66
C ALA A 176 -8.32 47.00 28.32
N ALA A 177 -9.13 46.89 27.26
CA ALA A 177 -8.84 47.46 25.96
C ALA A 177 -8.77 48.99 25.99
N LEU A 178 -9.67 49.65 26.71
CA LEU A 178 -9.67 51.10 26.89
C LEU A 178 -8.43 51.59 27.66
N LEU A 179 -8.02 50.88 28.70
CA LEU A 179 -6.80 51.19 29.45
C LEU A 179 -5.56 51.04 28.56
N LEU A 180 -5.49 49.96 27.78
CA LEU A 180 -4.38 49.71 26.87
C LEU A 180 -4.31 50.78 25.77
N TRP A 181 -5.45 51.16 25.20
CA TRP A 181 -5.55 52.27 24.24
C TRP A 181 -5.11 53.60 24.85
N ALA A 182 -5.54 53.93 26.07
CA ALA A 182 -5.14 55.16 26.77
C ALA A 182 -3.63 55.21 27.02
N ILE A 183 -3.03 54.08 27.42
CA ILE A 183 -1.58 53.97 27.61
C ILE A 183 -0.85 54.20 26.29
N LEU A 184 -1.20 53.47 25.23
CA LEU A 184 -0.58 53.61 23.91
C LEU A 184 -0.75 55.02 23.34
N PHE A 185 -1.93 55.61 23.47
CA PHE A 185 -2.21 56.97 23.03
C PHE A 185 -1.38 58.00 23.79
N SER A 186 -1.24 57.84 25.10
CA SER A 186 -0.39 58.72 25.92
C SER A 186 1.08 58.63 25.52
N LEU A 187 1.56 57.42 25.20
CA LEU A 187 2.94 57.16 24.80
C LEU A 187 3.21 57.74 23.40
N ALA A 188 2.29 57.50 22.45
CA ALA A 188 2.33 58.06 21.11
C ALA A 188 2.30 59.60 21.14
N ARG A 189 1.43 60.20 21.96
CA ARG A 189 1.35 61.66 22.13
C ARG A 189 2.63 62.23 22.74
N ARG A 190 3.23 61.58 23.74
CA ARG A 190 4.52 61.99 24.31
C ARG A 190 5.65 61.92 23.29
N LEU A 191 5.68 60.87 22.47
CA LEU A 191 6.67 60.70 21.40
C LEU A 191 6.47 61.73 20.27
N LEU A 192 5.22 61.97 19.85
CA LEU A 192 4.89 62.97 18.82
C LEU A 192 5.19 64.41 19.27
N LEU A 193 4.90 64.76 20.53
CA LEU A 193 5.23 66.08 21.07
C LEU A 193 6.74 66.29 21.24
N ARG A 194 7.53 65.22 21.41
CA ARG A 194 9.00 65.30 21.34
C ARG A 194 9.53 65.56 19.94
N VAL A 195 8.81 65.12 18.90
CA VAL A 195 9.25 65.22 17.49
C VAL A 195 8.73 66.49 16.80
N ARG A 196 7.66 67.12 17.29
CA ARG A 196 6.99 68.29 16.67
C ARG A 196 7.60 69.66 17.06
N THR A 197 8.92 69.78 17.11
CA THR A 197 9.61 71.08 17.27
C THR A 197 10.42 71.50 16.03
N TYR A 198 10.06 71.00 14.84
CA TYR A 198 10.63 71.47 13.59
C TYR A 198 9.58 71.43 12.47
N GLU A 199 9.16 72.61 11.99
CA GLU A 199 9.10 72.99 10.55
C GLU A 199 8.41 74.34 10.33
N GLY A 200 9.04 75.18 9.50
CA GLY A 200 8.65 76.55 9.14
C GLY A 200 7.58 76.67 8.03
N PRO A 201 7.18 77.90 7.64
CA PRO A 201 5.91 78.15 6.93
C PRO A 201 5.95 77.96 5.40
N MET A 202 4.94 77.27 4.84
CA MET A 202 4.70 77.06 3.40
C MET A 202 3.93 78.22 2.72
N PRO A 203 4.25 78.65 1.48
CA PRO A 203 3.46 79.61 0.70
C PRO A 203 2.24 79.02 -0.05
N ALA A 204 1.22 79.87 -0.27
CA ALA A 204 -0.17 79.54 -0.65
C ALA A 204 -0.41 79.13 -2.15
N PRO A 205 -1.47 78.35 -2.44
CA PRO A 205 -1.68 77.65 -3.71
C PRO A 205 -2.21 78.48 -4.91
N PHE A 206 -1.82 78.00 -6.09
CA PHE A 206 -1.98 78.45 -7.49
C PHE A 206 -3.38 78.88 -7.96
N LEU A 207 -4.46 78.61 -7.22
CA LEU A 207 -5.83 78.80 -7.68
C LEU A 207 -6.24 80.27 -7.86
N ARG A 208 -5.53 81.21 -7.23
CA ARG A 208 -5.78 82.65 -7.39
C ARG A 208 -5.33 83.25 -8.73
N ARG A 209 -4.49 82.55 -9.51
CA ARG A 209 -4.00 83.07 -10.81
C ARG A 209 -4.92 82.77 -12.00
N ALA A 210 -5.78 81.76 -11.89
CA ALA A 210 -6.66 81.37 -13.01
C ALA A 210 -7.91 82.27 -13.15
N ALA A 211 -8.32 82.96 -12.09
CA ALA A 211 -9.57 83.74 -12.08
C ALA A 211 -9.49 85.09 -12.81
N SER A 212 -8.30 85.60 -13.15
CA SER A 212 -8.16 86.94 -13.74
C SER A 212 -8.17 86.98 -15.27
N ALA A 213 -8.35 85.86 -15.97
CA ALA A 213 -8.22 85.82 -17.44
C ALA A 213 -9.56 85.76 -18.23
N GLY A 214 -10.72 85.62 -17.56
CA GLY A 214 -12.01 85.40 -18.24
C GLY A 214 -12.92 86.62 -18.43
N GLY A 215 -12.56 87.80 -17.93
CA GLY A 215 -13.47 88.96 -17.84
C GLY A 215 -13.36 90.03 -18.92
N ALA A 216 -12.45 89.90 -19.89
CA ALA A 216 -12.24 90.90 -20.93
C ALA A 216 -12.64 90.36 -22.29
N THR A 217 -13.94 90.43 -22.60
CA THR A 217 -14.53 90.56 -23.96
C THR A 217 -16.02 90.24 -23.85
N LEU A 218 -16.85 91.28 -23.72
CA LEU A 218 -18.14 91.40 -24.39
C LEU A 218 -18.67 92.82 -24.13
N THR A 219 -18.93 93.49 -25.26
CA THR A 219 -19.71 94.71 -25.46
C THR A 219 -21.09 94.67 -24.80
#